data_AF-A0A2K8V8R0-F1
#
_entry.id   AF-A0A2K8V8R0-F1
#
_cell.length_a   1.000
_cell.length_b   1.000
_cell.length_c   1.000
_cell.angle_alpha   90.00
_cell.angle_beta   90.00
_cell.angle_gamma   90.00
#
_symmetry.space_group_name_H-M   'P 1'
#
loop_
_entity.id
_entity.type
_entity.pdbx_description
1 polymer ?
#
loop_
_entity_poly.entity_id
_entity_poly.type
_entity_poly.pdbx_seq_one_letter_code
_entity_poly.pdbx_strand_id
1 'polypeptide(L)'
;MKTNLFFLIIIFLAFKCHYNNAQTLDPNEELLITLSDQSTIKVYKKAQKIEECSNEYYSLPSHLKFSLNHDQCQEFSFITYHDEKGNQSSILHFLISWGLSQSQTNETQKSLVKKVGENAQFMGPIVPEIDQNHPEVKISGDSNLVHILRNSGTIIGRTTTFPNVKSASSFKLNKNDSKSFEEVLKNNKNELKKLFLSMNFIIQFKGKKGKEITKEPYQIQENLYTLLN
;
A
#
# COMPACT_ATOMS: atom_id res chain seq x y z
N MET A 1 -21.78 -43.55 -21.19
CA MET A 1 -20.65 -43.69 -20.25
C MET A 1 -19.57 -42.59 -20.34
N LYS A 2 -19.76 -41.48 -21.08
CA LYS A 2 -18.76 -40.39 -21.18
C LYS A 2 -18.96 -39.24 -20.17
N THR A 3 -20.12 -39.14 -19.54
CA THR A 3 -20.51 -38.04 -18.65
C THR A 3 -19.88 -38.13 -17.24
N ASN A 4 -19.55 -39.34 -16.77
CA ASN A 4 -18.96 -39.54 -15.43
C ASN A 4 -17.46 -39.18 -15.36
N LEU A 5 -16.74 -39.24 -16.50
CA LEU A 5 -15.31 -38.92 -16.53
C LEU A 5 -15.07 -37.40 -16.46
N PHE A 6 -15.95 -36.60 -17.07
CA PHE A 6 -15.84 -35.15 -17.09
C PHE A 6 -16.06 -34.52 -15.71
N PHE A 7 -17.03 -35.05 -14.94
CA PHE A 7 -17.28 -34.63 -13.56
C PHE A 7 -16.09 -34.92 -12.62
N LEU A 8 -15.41 -36.05 -12.84
CA LEU A 8 -14.23 -36.45 -12.08
C LEU A 8 -13.03 -35.51 -12.35
N ILE A 9 -12.86 -35.04 -13.59
CA ILE A 9 -11.82 -34.07 -13.96
C ILE A 9 -12.07 -32.71 -13.30
N ILE A 10 -13.32 -32.23 -13.26
CA ILE A 10 -13.67 -30.96 -12.62
C ILE A 10 -13.41 -30.99 -11.10
N ILE A 11 -13.75 -32.09 -10.43
CA ILE A 11 -13.48 -32.27 -8.99
C ILE A 11 -11.97 -32.28 -8.73
N PHE A 12 -11.18 -32.95 -9.58
CA PHE A 12 -9.73 -32.99 -9.43
C PHE A 12 -9.05 -31.61 -9.67
N LEU A 13 -9.62 -30.77 -10.54
CA LEU A 13 -9.19 -29.39 -10.74
C LEU A 13 -9.57 -28.47 -9.56
N ALA A 14 -10.71 -28.69 -8.91
CA ALA A 14 -11.14 -27.91 -7.75
C ALA A 14 -10.28 -28.16 -6.50
N PHE A 15 -9.71 -29.36 -6.34
CA PHE A 15 -8.79 -29.67 -5.23
C PHE A 15 -7.36 -29.14 -5.42
N LYS A 16 -7.04 -28.59 -6.60
CA LYS A 16 -5.77 -27.88 -6.86
C LYS A 16 -5.86 -26.37 -6.65
N CYS A 17 -6.92 -25.86 -6.02
CA CYS A 17 -6.86 -24.54 -5.38
C CYS A 17 -5.89 -24.62 -4.21
N HIS A 18 -4.60 -24.54 -4.53
CA HIS A 18 -3.52 -24.44 -3.58
C HIS A 18 -3.80 -23.26 -2.65
N TYR A 19 -3.72 -23.54 -1.35
CA TYR A 19 -3.58 -22.55 -0.31
C TYR A 19 -2.46 -21.59 -0.73
N ASN A 20 -2.83 -20.38 -1.15
CA ASN A 20 -1.89 -19.27 -1.23
C ASN A 20 -1.50 -18.95 0.21
N ASN A 21 -0.50 -19.66 0.73
CA ASN A 21 0.12 -19.29 1.98
C ASN A 21 0.76 -17.92 1.75
N ALA A 22 0.38 -16.93 2.55
CA ALA A 22 1.03 -15.64 2.57
C ALA A 22 2.55 -15.83 2.68
N GLN A 23 3.33 -14.98 2.00
CA GLN A 23 4.78 -15.15 1.99
C GLN A 23 5.33 -14.95 3.41
N THR A 24 5.90 -16.00 4.00
CA THR A 24 6.62 -15.90 5.27
C THR A 24 8.04 -15.41 5.00
N LEU A 25 8.49 -14.39 5.73
CA LEU A 25 9.80 -13.76 5.58
C LEU A 25 10.78 -14.23 6.66
N ASP A 26 12.07 -14.31 6.35
CA ASP A 26 13.11 -14.58 7.36
C ASP A 26 13.58 -13.25 7.96
N PRO A 27 13.27 -12.94 9.24
CA PRO A 27 13.65 -11.67 9.86
C PRO A 27 15.16 -11.52 10.08
N ASN A 28 15.95 -12.59 9.96
CA ASN A 28 17.40 -12.54 10.15
C ASN A 28 18.14 -12.21 8.84
N GLU A 29 17.46 -12.30 7.70
CA GLU A 29 18.01 -12.06 6.36
C GLU A 29 17.40 -10.77 5.77
N GLU A 30 17.50 -9.67 6.53
CA GLU A 30 17.06 -8.33 6.15
C GLU A 30 18.18 -7.57 5.41
N LEU A 31 17.80 -6.91 4.32
CA LEU A 31 18.67 -6.03 3.55
C LEU A 31 17.99 -4.69 3.34
N LEU A 32 18.73 -3.61 3.61
CA LEU A 32 18.32 -2.27 3.24
C LEU A 32 18.93 -1.89 1.89
N ILE A 33 18.07 -1.49 0.95
CA ILE A 33 18.46 -1.01 -0.38
C ILE A 33 18.04 0.46 -0.48
N THR A 34 19.01 1.33 -0.72
CA THR A 34 18.77 2.74 -1.07
C THR A 34 18.71 2.87 -2.58
N LEU A 35 17.66 3.50 -3.08
CA LEU A 35 17.47 3.77 -4.50
C LEU A 35 18.01 5.15 -4.89
N SER A 36 18.05 5.39 -6.20
CA SER A 36 18.55 6.61 -6.83
C SER A 36 17.74 7.87 -6.46
N ASP A 37 16.46 7.71 -6.15
CA ASP A 37 15.58 8.76 -5.61
C ASP A 37 15.76 8.99 -4.09
N GLN A 38 16.78 8.37 -3.49
CA GLN A 38 17.10 8.40 -2.05
C GLN A 38 16.08 7.68 -1.15
N SER A 39 15.04 7.07 -1.73
CA SER A 39 14.14 6.21 -0.97
C SER A 39 14.87 4.95 -0.51
N THR A 40 14.39 4.36 0.59
CA THR A 40 14.93 3.12 1.14
C THR A 40 13.88 2.03 1.15
N ILE A 41 14.27 0.84 0.71
CA ILE A 41 13.43 -0.36 0.70
C ILE A 41 14.06 -1.40 1.60
N LYS A 42 13.25 -1.95 2.51
CA LYS A 42 13.59 -3.16 3.24
C LYS A 42 13.19 -4.37 2.43
N VAL A 43 14.15 -5.27 2.23
CA VAL A 43 13.98 -6.51 1.50
C VAL A 43 14.37 -7.66 2.43
N TYR A 44 13.55 -8.69 2.45
CA TYR A 44 13.76 -9.89 3.26
C TYR A 44 13.85 -11.10 2.36
N LYS A 45 14.74 -12.03 2.71
CA LYS A 45 14.73 -13.35 2.10
C LYS A 45 13.45 -14.09 2.46
N LYS A 46 12.91 -14.87 1.53
CA LYS A 46 11.80 -15.79 1.81
C LYS A 46 12.21 -16.79 2.88
N ALA A 47 11.39 -16.95 3.91
CA ALA A 47 11.61 -17.98 4.91
C ALA A 47 11.43 -19.37 4.30
N GLN A 48 12.33 -20.28 4.64
CA GLN A 48 12.30 -21.65 4.16
C GLN A 48 12.19 -22.67 5.28
N LYS A 49 11.71 -23.86 4.91
CA LYS A 49 11.97 -25.08 5.68
C LYS A 49 13.46 -25.43 5.53
N ILE A 50 13.99 -26.14 6.53
CA ILE A 50 15.43 -26.39 6.75
C ILE A 50 16.17 -26.99 5.52
N GLU A 51 15.45 -27.61 4.58
CA GLU A 51 16.02 -28.35 3.43
C GLU A 51 15.94 -27.63 2.08
N GLU A 52 15.30 -26.45 2.00
CA GLU A 52 15.20 -25.70 0.74
C GLU A 52 16.15 -24.50 0.77
N CYS A 53 16.85 -24.26 -0.35
CA CYS A 53 17.59 -23.03 -0.63
C CYS A 53 16.83 -22.22 -1.69
N SER A 54 16.38 -21.02 -1.34
CA SER A 54 15.67 -20.08 -2.20
C SER A 54 16.48 -18.80 -2.18
N ASN A 55 16.70 -18.25 -3.36
CA ASN A 55 17.31 -16.95 -3.54
C ASN A 55 16.24 -15.89 -3.81
N GLU A 56 14.99 -16.15 -3.40
CA GLU A 56 13.87 -15.23 -3.54
C GLU A 56 13.86 -14.23 -2.38
N TYR A 57 13.71 -12.97 -2.74
CA TYR A 57 13.67 -11.83 -1.84
C TYR A 57 12.43 -11.00 -2.11
N TYR A 58 11.78 -10.53 -1.04
CA TYR A 58 10.56 -9.75 -1.10
C TYR A 58 10.72 -8.45 -0.32
N SER A 59 10.07 -7.39 -0.78
CA SER A 59 9.97 -6.15 0.00
C SER A 59 8.69 -6.10 0.82
N LEU A 60 8.71 -5.33 1.91
CA LEU A 60 7.47 -4.95 2.60
C LEU A 60 6.69 -3.92 1.78
N PRO A 61 5.38 -3.74 2.05
CA PRO A 61 4.64 -2.61 1.50
C PRO A 61 5.38 -1.30 1.77
N SER A 62 5.44 -0.42 0.79
CA SER A 62 6.18 0.84 0.85
C SER A 62 5.68 1.80 -0.23
N HIS A 63 6.21 3.03 -0.26
CA HIS A 63 5.94 3.99 -1.34
C HIS A 63 4.44 4.28 -1.55
N LEU A 64 3.76 4.68 -0.48
CA LEU A 64 2.39 5.17 -0.57
C LEU A 64 2.39 6.45 -1.42
N LYS A 65 1.51 6.52 -2.42
CA LYS A 65 1.46 7.60 -3.41
C LYS A 65 0.04 7.84 -3.91
N PHE A 66 -0.23 9.02 -4.46
CA PHE A 66 -1.39 9.16 -5.33
C PHE A 66 -1.18 8.32 -6.58
N SER A 67 -2.23 7.62 -6.99
CA SER A 67 -2.24 6.87 -8.22
C SER A 67 -2.17 7.82 -9.41
N LEU A 68 -1.65 7.34 -10.53
CA LEU A 68 -1.58 8.13 -11.75
C LEU A 68 -2.70 7.74 -12.71
N ASN A 69 -3.22 8.72 -13.44
CA ASN A 69 -4.12 8.50 -14.56
C ASN A 69 -3.32 8.11 -15.83
N HIS A 70 -4.01 8.00 -16.97
CA HIS A 70 -3.37 7.66 -18.24
C HIS A 70 -2.36 8.71 -18.71
N ASP A 71 -2.56 9.98 -18.34
CA ASP A 71 -1.68 11.11 -18.66
C ASP A 71 -0.52 11.28 -17.68
N GLN A 72 -0.30 10.32 -16.76
CA GLN A 72 0.70 10.42 -15.68
C GLN A 72 0.46 11.57 -14.69
N CYS A 73 -0.75 12.11 -14.63
CA CYS A 73 -1.15 13.07 -13.62
C CYS A 73 -1.67 12.35 -12.37
N GLN A 74 -1.40 12.93 -11.20
CA GLN A 74 -1.93 12.41 -9.93
C GLN A 74 -3.45 12.41 -9.94
N GLU A 75 -4.05 11.30 -9.51
CA GLU A 75 -5.49 11.15 -9.31
C GLU A 75 -5.88 11.75 -7.97
N PHE A 76 -5.75 13.07 -7.88
CA PHE A 76 -6.16 13.92 -6.80
C PHE A 76 -6.94 15.09 -7.39
N SER A 77 -8.14 15.35 -6.85
CA SER A 77 -9.01 16.40 -7.35
C SER A 77 -9.71 17.09 -6.20
N PHE A 78 -9.57 18.40 -6.14
CA PHE A 78 -10.29 19.28 -5.23
C PHE A 78 -11.07 20.30 -6.07
N ILE A 79 -12.39 20.14 -6.12
CA ILE A 79 -13.28 20.95 -6.96
C ILE A 79 -14.21 21.74 -6.05
N THR A 80 -14.19 23.06 -6.17
CA THR A 80 -15.13 23.95 -5.50
C THR A 80 -16.34 24.24 -6.39
N TYR A 81 -17.52 24.36 -5.79
CA TYR A 81 -18.76 24.70 -6.47
C TYR A 81 -19.71 25.46 -5.54
N HIS A 82 -20.75 26.06 -6.12
CA HIS A 82 -21.80 26.73 -5.36
C HIS A 82 -23.05 25.85 -5.29
N ASP A 83 -23.41 25.41 -4.09
CA ASP A 83 -24.70 24.75 -3.83
C ASP A 83 -25.73 25.82 -3.45
N GLU A 84 -26.84 25.89 -4.17
CA GLU A 84 -27.95 26.80 -3.90
C GLU A 84 -28.55 26.60 -2.49
N LYS A 85 -28.44 25.38 -1.94
CA LYS A 85 -28.87 25.05 -0.57
C LYS A 85 -27.83 25.39 0.49
N GLY A 86 -26.62 25.83 0.09
CA GLY A 86 -25.58 26.37 0.96
C GLY A 86 -24.84 25.37 1.86
N ASN A 87 -25.12 24.07 1.77
CA ASN A 87 -24.61 23.08 2.73
C ASN A 87 -23.27 22.46 2.31
N GLN A 88 -22.98 22.45 1.01
CA GLN A 88 -21.74 21.90 0.46
C GLN A 88 -21.10 22.89 -0.51
N SER A 89 -19.78 22.92 -0.58
CA SER A 89 -19.08 23.84 -1.49
C SER A 89 -17.86 23.25 -2.16
N SER A 90 -17.45 22.03 -1.83
CA SER A 90 -16.44 21.33 -2.60
C SER A 90 -16.49 19.82 -2.45
N ILE A 91 -16.01 19.14 -3.48
CA ILE A 91 -15.72 17.71 -3.46
C ILE A 91 -14.20 17.54 -3.53
N LEU A 92 -13.68 16.71 -2.62
CA LEU A 92 -12.33 16.18 -2.70
C LEU A 92 -12.42 14.71 -3.08
N HIS A 93 -11.63 14.28 -4.06
CA HIS A 93 -11.50 12.90 -4.46
C HIS A 93 -10.04 12.56 -4.69
N PHE A 94 -9.59 11.43 -4.18
CA PHE A 94 -8.27 10.92 -4.51
C PHE A 94 -8.23 9.41 -4.60
N LEU A 95 -7.37 8.91 -5.48
CA LEU A 95 -7.00 7.50 -5.57
C LEU A 95 -5.57 7.33 -5.07
N ILE A 96 -5.38 6.50 -4.04
CA ILE A 96 -4.03 6.16 -3.55
C ILE A 96 -3.69 4.72 -3.88
N SER A 97 -2.40 4.47 -4.06
CA SER A 97 -1.82 3.14 -4.19
C SER A 97 -0.48 3.09 -3.47
N TRP A 98 0.10 1.91 -3.33
CA TRP A 98 1.42 1.73 -2.74
C TRP A 98 2.25 0.79 -3.60
N GLY A 99 3.56 0.80 -3.40
CA GLY A 99 4.49 -0.10 -4.08
C GLY A 99 5.37 0.61 -5.09
N LEU A 100 6.37 -0.13 -5.55
CA LEU A 100 7.43 0.38 -6.40
C LEU A 100 6.92 0.64 -7.82
N SER A 101 7.52 1.63 -8.48
CA SER A 101 7.47 1.75 -9.93
C SER A 101 8.27 0.63 -10.60
N GLN A 102 8.11 0.47 -11.92
CA GLN A 102 8.90 -0.49 -12.68
C GLN A 102 10.41 -0.13 -12.64
N SER A 103 10.76 1.16 -12.68
CA SER A 103 12.16 1.60 -12.60
C SER A 103 12.76 1.27 -11.23
N GLN A 104 12.04 1.56 -10.14
CA GLN A 104 12.45 1.24 -8.78
C GLN A 104 12.58 -0.28 -8.57
N THR A 105 11.68 -1.08 -9.16
CA THR A 105 11.75 -2.55 -9.11
C THR A 105 13.03 -3.07 -9.80
N ASN A 106 13.33 -2.56 -10.99
CA ASN A 106 14.53 -2.93 -11.74
C ASN A 106 15.81 -2.49 -11.01
N GLU A 107 15.79 -1.31 -10.39
CA GLU A 107 16.91 -0.81 -9.59
C GLU A 107 17.11 -1.69 -8.34
N THR A 108 16.03 -2.06 -7.65
CA THR A 108 16.06 -2.94 -6.49
C THR A 108 16.71 -4.28 -6.84
N GLN A 109 16.32 -4.91 -7.96
CA GLN A 109 16.93 -6.15 -8.44
C GLN A 109 18.43 -5.99 -8.67
N LYS A 110 18.87 -4.93 -9.35
CA LYS A 110 20.29 -4.68 -9.61
C LYS A 110 21.08 -4.49 -8.31
N SER A 111 20.52 -3.74 -7.36
CA SER A 111 21.14 -3.50 -6.06
C SER A 111 21.18 -4.76 -5.19
N LEU A 112 20.15 -5.61 -5.27
CA LEU A 112 20.11 -6.90 -4.60
C LEU A 112 21.22 -7.83 -5.11
N VAL A 113 21.33 -8.00 -6.44
CA VAL A 113 22.39 -8.83 -7.05
C VAL A 113 23.78 -8.38 -6.64
N LYS A 114 24.03 -7.07 -6.61
CA LYS A 114 25.32 -6.52 -6.16
C LYS A 114 25.64 -6.85 -4.70
N LYS A 115 24.61 -6.97 -3.84
CA LYS A 115 24.78 -7.22 -2.40
C LYS A 115 24.92 -8.70 -2.06
N VAL A 116 24.16 -9.58 -2.71
CA VAL A 116 24.06 -11.00 -2.30
C VAL A 116 24.33 -12.02 -3.42
N GLY A 117 24.67 -11.56 -4.62
CA GLY A 117 25.13 -12.40 -5.75
C GLY A 117 24.11 -12.55 -6.88
N GLU A 118 24.59 -13.11 -8.01
CA GLU A 118 23.85 -13.19 -9.28
C GLU A 118 22.58 -14.04 -9.22
N ASN A 119 22.52 -15.01 -8.31
CA ASN A 119 21.36 -15.89 -8.17
C ASN A 119 20.19 -15.24 -7.43
N ALA A 120 20.37 -14.03 -6.88
CA ALA A 120 19.35 -13.33 -6.11
C ALA A 120 18.21 -12.83 -6.99
N GLN A 121 16.97 -13.10 -6.57
CA GLN A 121 15.76 -12.74 -7.31
C GLN A 121 14.85 -11.89 -6.42
N PHE A 122 14.64 -10.65 -6.83
CA PHE A 122 13.65 -9.77 -6.25
C PHE A 122 12.29 -10.10 -6.85
N MET A 123 11.42 -10.67 -6.03
CA MET A 123 10.09 -11.14 -6.41
C MET A 123 9.02 -10.05 -6.30
N GLY A 124 9.41 -8.83 -5.94
CA GLY A 124 8.52 -7.71 -5.69
C GLY A 124 8.09 -7.60 -4.23
N PRO A 125 7.06 -6.79 -3.94
CA PRO A 125 6.48 -6.72 -2.60
C PRO A 125 5.74 -8.00 -2.23
N ILE A 126 5.71 -8.32 -0.93
CA ILE A 126 4.82 -9.36 -0.40
C ILE A 126 3.34 -9.02 -0.65
N VAL A 127 2.48 -10.04 -0.59
CA VAL A 127 1.03 -9.87 -0.48
C VAL A 127 0.69 -9.97 1.01
N PRO A 128 0.59 -8.84 1.74
CA PRO A 128 0.30 -8.86 3.17
C PRO A 128 -1.15 -9.26 3.46
N GLU A 129 -1.41 -9.62 4.71
CA GLU A 129 -2.77 -9.67 5.24
C GLU A 129 -3.25 -8.25 5.61
N ILE A 130 -4.55 -7.99 5.51
CA ILE A 130 -5.15 -6.73 5.98
C ILE A 130 -5.34 -6.82 7.50
N ASP A 131 -4.93 -5.78 8.24
CA ASP A 131 -5.30 -5.63 9.65
C ASP A 131 -6.81 -5.41 9.76
N GLN A 132 -7.53 -6.41 10.29
CA GLN A 132 -8.98 -6.38 10.39
C GLN A 132 -9.50 -5.30 11.34
N ASN A 133 -8.67 -4.79 12.26
CA ASN A 133 -9.04 -3.66 13.12
C ASN A 133 -8.99 -2.33 12.37
N HIS A 134 -8.20 -2.26 11.29
CA HIS A 134 -7.95 -1.05 10.51
C HIS A 134 -7.96 -1.35 9.00
N PRO A 135 -9.08 -1.85 8.44
CA PRO A 135 -9.14 -2.31 7.05
C PRO A 135 -9.19 -1.16 6.02
N GLU A 136 -9.33 0.07 6.50
CA GLU A 136 -9.47 1.29 5.71
C GLU A 136 -8.20 2.14 5.78
N VAL A 137 -8.07 3.03 4.81
CA VAL A 137 -7.05 4.08 4.79
C VAL A 137 -7.29 4.98 5.99
N LYS A 138 -6.29 5.09 6.87
CA LYS A 138 -6.40 5.90 8.08
C LYS A 138 -5.84 7.30 7.80
N ILE A 139 -6.69 8.29 8.05
CA ILE A 139 -6.35 9.71 8.05
C ILE A 139 -5.97 10.08 9.49
N SER A 140 -4.77 10.59 9.71
CA SER A 140 -4.24 10.87 11.05
C SER A 140 -3.26 12.04 11.06
N GLY A 141 -2.80 12.43 12.24
CA GLY A 141 -1.86 13.52 12.45
C GLY A 141 -2.47 14.68 13.23
N ASP A 142 -1.74 15.80 13.26
CA ASP A 142 -1.98 16.94 14.16
C ASP A 142 -2.34 18.22 13.39
N SER A 143 -3.05 18.06 12.27
CA SER A 143 -3.57 19.16 11.46
C SER A 143 -5.08 19.27 11.61
N ASN A 144 -5.61 20.49 11.56
CA ASN A 144 -7.05 20.73 11.47
C ASN A 144 -7.67 20.03 10.24
N LEU A 145 -6.89 19.79 9.18
CA LEU A 145 -7.34 19.06 8.01
C LEU A 145 -7.77 17.61 8.35
N VAL A 146 -7.20 17.00 9.39
CA VAL A 146 -7.59 15.65 9.83
C VAL A 146 -9.06 15.62 10.26
N HIS A 147 -9.49 16.62 11.04
CA HIS A 147 -10.88 16.75 11.46
C HIS A 147 -11.81 17.03 10.28
N ILE A 148 -11.41 17.93 9.38
CA ILE A 148 -12.14 18.22 8.15
C ILE A 148 -12.38 16.95 7.35
N LEU A 149 -11.34 16.17 7.06
CA LEU A 149 -11.46 14.97 6.23
C LEU A 149 -12.24 13.85 6.93
N ARG A 150 -12.05 13.64 8.24
CA ARG A 150 -12.80 12.62 8.97
C ARG A 150 -14.30 12.91 9.01
N ASN A 151 -14.67 14.19 9.15
CA ASN A 151 -16.09 14.59 9.24
C ASN A 151 -16.77 14.73 7.87
N SER A 152 -16.01 14.99 6.81
CA SER A 152 -16.52 15.17 5.45
C SER A 152 -16.44 13.90 4.58
N GLY A 153 -15.84 12.83 5.09
CA GLY A 153 -15.66 11.55 4.39
C GLY A 153 -16.99 10.92 4.01
N THR A 154 -17.23 10.79 2.70
CA THR A 154 -18.36 10.03 2.15
C THR A 154 -17.97 8.59 1.80
N ILE A 155 -16.73 8.41 1.37
CA ILE A 155 -16.10 7.11 1.10
C ILE A 155 -14.66 7.21 1.58
N ILE A 156 -14.25 6.28 2.45
CA ILE A 156 -12.84 6.11 2.83
C ILE A 156 -12.33 4.85 2.12
N GLY A 157 -11.19 4.98 1.45
CA GLY A 157 -10.60 3.89 0.69
C GLY A 157 -10.26 2.69 1.57
N ARG A 158 -10.30 1.48 1.00
CA ARG A 158 -9.86 0.25 1.68
C ARG A 158 -8.36 0.03 1.50
N THR A 159 -7.72 -0.57 2.47
CA THR A 159 -6.34 -1.03 2.32
C THR A 159 -6.28 -2.15 1.27
N THR A 160 -5.34 -2.06 0.33
CA THR A 160 -5.17 -3.03 -0.77
C THR A 160 -3.99 -3.95 -0.49
N THR A 161 -4.14 -5.25 -0.72
CA THR A 161 -3.07 -6.25 -0.48
C THR A 161 -2.10 -6.38 -1.65
N PHE A 162 -2.40 -5.78 -2.79
CA PHE A 162 -1.56 -5.84 -3.98
C PHE A 162 -0.95 -4.47 -4.28
N PRO A 163 0.35 -4.42 -4.64
CA PRO A 163 1.00 -3.18 -5.02
C PRO A 163 0.36 -2.60 -6.28
N ASN A 164 0.35 -1.27 -6.36
CA ASN A 164 -0.17 -0.45 -7.44
C ASN A 164 -1.68 -0.63 -7.71
N VAL A 165 -2.43 -1.32 -6.83
CA VAL A 165 -3.90 -1.34 -6.86
C VAL A 165 -4.46 -0.09 -6.18
N LYS A 166 -5.41 0.56 -6.85
CA LYS A 166 -5.99 1.84 -6.44
C LYS A 166 -7.01 1.66 -5.32
N SER A 167 -7.00 2.59 -4.37
CA SER A 167 -7.98 2.74 -3.31
C SER A 167 -8.58 4.14 -3.35
N ALA A 168 -9.91 4.23 -3.41
CA ALA A 168 -10.63 5.48 -3.65
C ALA A 168 -11.17 6.11 -2.37
N SER A 169 -10.93 7.40 -2.18
CA SER A 169 -11.55 8.18 -1.09
C SER A 169 -12.24 9.42 -1.65
N SER A 170 -13.40 9.77 -1.07
CA SER A 170 -14.22 10.91 -1.49
C SER A 170 -14.79 11.66 -0.29
N PHE A 171 -14.76 12.98 -0.36
CA PHE A 171 -15.18 13.87 0.72
C PHE A 171 -16.06 14.98 0.16
N LYS A 172 -17.10 15.35 0.92
CA LYS A 172 -17.97 16.49 0.63
C LYS A 172 -17.83 17.52 1.73
N LEU A 173 -17.15 18.62 1.42
CA LEU A 173 -16.84 19.65 2.41
C LEU A 173 -17.92 20.74 2.39
N ASN A 174 -18.25 21.24 3.57
CA ASN A 174 -19.09 22.43 3.72
C ASN A 174 -18.29 23.69 3.38
N LYS A 175 -18.96 24.85 3.37
CA LYS A 175 -18.38 26.15 3.03
C LYS A 175 -17.15 26.53 3.83
N ASN A 176 -17.13 26.28 5.14
CA ASN A 176 -16.03 26.68 6.01
C ASN A 176 -14.83 25.74 5.86
N ASP A 177 -15.11 24.43 5.79
CA ASP A 177 -14.09 23.40 5.61
C ASP A 177 -13.43 23.52 4.23
N SER A 178 -14.21 23.80 3.19
CA SER A 178 -13.74 24.01 1.82
C SER A 178 -12.74 25.16 1.71
N LYS A 179 -13.09 26.32 2.30
CA LYS A 179 -12.19 27.49 2.35
C LYS A 179 -10.91 27.19 3.13
N SER A 180 -11.04 26.54 4.28
CA SER A 180 -9.89 26.17 5.11
C SER A 180 -8.95 25.19 4.38
N PHE A 181 -9.52 24.19 3.70
CA PHE A 181 -8.76 23.23 2.91
C PHE A 181 -8.05 23.89 1.72
N GLU A 182 -8.76 24.75 0.98
CA GLU A 182 -8.20 25.51 -0.14
C GLU A 182 -7.05 26.42 0.29
N GLU A 183 -7.19 27.12 1.42
CA GLU A 183 -6.15 27.97 1.97
C GLU A 183 -4.90 27.18 2.34
N VAL A 184 -5.07 26.01 2.98
CA VAL A 184 -3.94 25.15 3.35
C VAL A 184 -3.22 24.60 2.12
N LEU A 185 -3.96 24.16 1.09
CA LEU A 185 -3.38 23.68 -0.17
C LEU A 185 -2.52 24.75 -0.85
N LYS A 186 -2.96 26.02 -0.84
CA LYS A 186 -2.24 27.12 -1.52
C LYS A 186 -1.08 27.67 -0.70
N ASN A 187 -1.28 27.87 0.60
CA ASN A 187 -0.45 28.78 1.38
C ASN A 187 0.20 28.14 2.62
N ASN A 188 -0.24 26.96 3.07
CA ASN A 188 0.21 26.40 4.34
C ASN A 188 0.76 24.97 4.22
N LYS A 189 1.94 24.86 3.60
CA LYS A 189 2.67 23.60 3.42
C LYS A 189 2.99 22.87 4.73
N ASN A 190 3.07 23.58 5.86
CA ASN A 190 3.37 22.97 7.16
C ASN A 190 2.19 22.17 7.70
N GLU A 191 0.95 22.61 7.47
CA GLU A 191 -0.24 21.83 7.84
C GLU A 191 -0.36 20.54 7.02
N LEU A 192 0.00 20.59 5.72
CA LEU A 192 0.02 19.40 4.87
C LEU A 192 1.01 18.33 5.35
N LYS A 193 2.15 18.75 5.94
CA LYS A 193 3.14 17.83 6.53
C LYS A 193 2.67 17.16 7.81
N LYS A 194 1.65 17.71 8.48
CA LYS A 194 1.09 17.16 9.71
C LYS A 194 -0.11 16.24 9.47
N LEU A 195 -0.60 16.13 8.24
CA LEU A 195 -1.66 15.20 7.86
C LEU A 195 -1.05 13.98 7.18
N PHE A 196 -1.36 12.79 7.70
CA PHE A 196 -0.85 11.51 7.21
C PHE A 196 -2.00 10.63 6.70
N LEU A 197 -1.76 10.00 5.56
CA LEU A 197 -2.52 8.86 5.08
C LEU A 197 -1.73 7.59 5.39
N SER A 198 -2.40 6.55 5.86
CA SER A 198 -1.74 5.29 6.22
C SER A 198 -2.58 4.07 5.86
N MET A 199 -1.90 2.96 5.58
CA MET A 199 -2.48 1.63 5.39
C MET A 199 -1.86 0.66 6.37
N ASN A 200 -2.68 -0.21 6.96
CA ASN A 200 -2.28 -1.14 8.02
C ASN A 200 -2.36 -2.58 7.52
N PHE A 201 -1.29 -3.32 7.78
CA PHE A 201 -1.06 -4.66 7.29
C PHE A 201 -0.64 -5.57 8.43
N ILE A 202 -0.78 -6.87 8.21
CA ILE A 202 -0.18 -7.92 9.02
C ILE A 202 0.81 -8.68 8.15
N ILE A 203 2.06 -8.76 8.61
CA ILE A 203 3.16 -9.44 7.91
C ILE A 203 3.50 -10.73 8.63
N GLN A 204 3.79 -11.78 7.87
CA GLN A 204 4.22 -13.07 8.42
C GLN A 204 5.73 -13.18 8.40
N PHE A 205 6.32 -13.43 9.57
CA PHE A 205 7.74 -13.73 9.73
C PHE A 205 7.94 -15.12 10.31
N LYS A 206 9.08 -15.73 10.00
CA LYS A 206 9.54 -16.94 10.68
C LYS A 206 10.03 -16.56 12.08
N GLY A 207 9.47 -17.18 13.10
CA GLY A 207 9.84 -16.95 14.49
C GLY A 207 11.30 -17.32 14.77
N LYS A 208 11.88 -16.72 15.82
CA LYS A 208 13.33 -16.83 16.18
C LYS A 208 13.87 -18.27 16.34
N LYS A 209 13.01 -19.25 16.64
CA LYS A 209 13.38 -20.67 16.77
C LYS A 209 13.06 -21.51 15.51
N GLY A 210 12.63 -20.86 14.43
CA GLY A 210 12.36 -21.46 13.12
C GLY A 210 11.14 -22.38 13.02
N LYS A 211 10.40 -22.59 14.12
CA LYS A 211 9.24 -23.51 14.19
C LYS A 211 7.88 -22.82 14.19
N GLU A 212 7.84 -21.53 14.48
CA GLU A 212 6.60 -20.75 14.61
C GLU A 212 6.55 -19.66 13.54
N ILE A 213 5.34 -19.28 13.13
CA ILE A 213 5.10 -18.11 12.29
C ILE A 213 4.62 -17.00 13.21
N THR A 214 5.31 -15.86 13.21
CA THR A 214 4.86 -14.65 13.90
C THR A 214 4.10 -13.76 12.93
N LYS A 215 3.03 -13.14 13.42
CA LYS A 215 2.25 -12.14 12.68
C LYS A 215 2.50 -10.79 13.31
N GLU A 216 3.03 -9.86 12.54
CA GLU A 216 3.47 -8.56 13.03
C GLU A 216 2.69 -7.43 12.34
N PRO A 217 2.15 -6.45 13.11
CA PRO A 217 1.50 -5.30 12.52
C PRO A 217 2.55 -4.43 11.80
N TYR A 218 2.17 -3.95 10.62
CA TYR A 218 3.02 -3.10 9.80
C TYR A 218 2.20 -1.99 9.18
N GLN A 219 2.73 -0.77 9.21
CA GLN A 219 2.06 0.40 8.69
C GLN A 219 2.96 1.10 7.68
N ILE A 220 2.39 1.41 6.52
CA ILE A 220 2.94 2.44 5.64
C ILE A 220 2.18 3.71 5.89
N GLN A 221 2.90 4.83 5.90
CA GLN A 221 2.30 6.14 6.02
C GLN A 221 3.08 7.14 5.18
N GLU A 222 2.36 8.13 4.65
CA GLU A 222 2.96 9.28 4.00
C GLU A 222 2.13 10.53 4.30
N ASN A 223 2.81 11.67 4.41
CA ASN A 223 2.15 12.93 4.66
C ASN A 223 1.61 13.54 3.36
N LEU A 224 0.53 14.32 3.46
CA LEU A 224 -0.14 14.88 2.30
C LEU A 224 0.75 15.84 1.50
N TYR A 225 1.70 16.53 2.14
CA TYR A 225 2.67 17.37 1.43
C TYR A 225 3.53 16.52 0.48
N THR A 226 4.12 15.43 0.96
CA THR A 226 4.90 14.51 0.10
C THR A 226 4.03 13.84 -0.96
N LEU A 227 2.77 13.51 -0.67
CA LEU A 227 1.90 12.91 -1.69
C LEU A 227 1.60 13.85 -2.85
N LEU A 228 1.53 15.16 -2.59
CA LEU A 228 1.21 16.20 -3.58
C LEU A 228 2.43 16.73 -4.36
N ASN A 229 3.66 16.43 -3.94
CA ASN A 229 4.89 16.99 -4.51
C ASN A 229 5.92 15.91 -4.82
#